data_AF-A0A177DAN6-F1
#
_entry.id   AF-A0A177DAN6-F1
#
_cell.length_a   1.000
_cell.length_b   1.000
_cell.length_c   1.000
_cell.angle_alpha   90.00
_cell.angle_beta   90.00
_cell.angle_gamma   90.00
#
_symmetry.space_group_name_H-M   'P 1'
#
loop_
_entity.id
_entity.type
_entity.pdbx_description
1 polymer ?
#
loop_
_entity_poly.entity_id
_entity_poly.type
_entity_poly.pdbx_seq_one_letter_code
_entity_poly.pdbx_strand_id
1 'polypeptide(L)'
;MTSASGPESTVTSNEEQLRQARDRLLRHVAKRRGSRFTSDARNIDKEVEQLELKKRCLLTKRLMLHGQYNDWLNDLVLHRTVIPYSRAWNRAFTAQMHSRLPREVRDMVYGYLWYFDPKRTSLHDFGTRRLRQHHDFQCYPGATNVIQIHGLLLDLAQNLYRGNSHNITELCDKSALPHFISPAYVGLEMAKEIGMSFYHTVNLAGLLQCGAESIRSVLNKDCFDLGLLTIDLIRTLTVHCKMDRYRAPPPCRLPAITCQHTASEIGHVRKAALEMEFGALLDIRKKQDFKLHIILYQRSIRMEVLAEVIEALASVVQHLKQHGACVTVSWTYRGR
;
A
#
# COMPACT_ATOMS: atom_id res chain seq x y z
N MET A 1 67.65 8.85 -59.13
CA MET A 1 66.53 8.06 -58.58
C MET A 1 65.81 8.92 -57.56
N THR A 2 64.74 9.60 -57.97
CA THR A 2 63.87 10.39 -57.09
C THR A 2 62.54 10.54 -57.81
N SER A 3 61.63 9.59 -57.60
CA SER A 3 60.24 9.67 -58.04
C SER A 3 59.41 10.31 -56.94
N ALA A 4 58.73 11.40 -57.30
CA ALA A 4 57.81 12.16 -56.46
C ALA A 4 56.61 11.31 -56.02
N SER A 5 56.30 11.35 -54.73
CA SER A 5 55.07 10.80 -54.14
C SER A 5 53.90 11.77 -54.38
N GLY A 6 52.98 11.36 -55.26
CA GLY A 6 51.78 12.12 -55.62
C GLY A 6 50.66 12.09 -54.55
N PRO A 7 49.69 13.01 -54.63
CA PRO A 7 48.65 13.29 -53.63
C PRO A 7 47.42 12.35 -53.66
N GLU A 8 47.56 11.14 -54.22
CA GLU A 8 46.42 10.23 -54.49
C GLU A 8 45.91 9.46 -53.25
N SER A 9 46.65 9.43 -52.15
CA SER A 9 46.26 8.67 -50.95
C SER A 9 45.24 9.38 -50.04
N THR A 10 45.12 10.70 -50.13
CA THR A 10 44.21 11.51 -49.30
C THR A 10 42.78 11.59 -49.85
N VAL A 11 42.60 11.47 -51.17
CA VAL A 11 41.29 11.57 -51.82
C VAL A 11 40.46 10.30 -51.61
N THR A 12 41.10 9.13 -51.71
CA THR A 12 40.49 7.82 -51.46
C THR A 12 40.07 7.62 -50.01
N SER A 13 40.86 8.14 -49.05
CA SER A 13 40.53 8.13 -47.61
C SER A 13 39.26 8.94 -47.29
N ASN A 14 39.07 10.10 -47.94
CA ASN A 14 37.90 10.96 -47.71
C ASN A 14 36.61 10.38 -48.32
N GLU A 15 36.68 9.74 -49.48
CA GLU A 15 35.52 9.06 -50.08
C GLU A 15 35.07 7.84 -49.27
N GLU A 16 36.01 7.07 -48.73
CA GLU A 16 35.74 5.94 -47.84
C GLU A 16 35.05 6.42 -46.54
N GLN A 17 35.52 7.54 -45.97
CA GLN A 17 34.92 8.17 -44.80
C GLN A 17 33.51 8.69 -45.09
N LEU A 18 33.27 9.29 -46.26
CA LEU A 18 31.94 9.75 -46.68
C LEU A 18 30.96 8.59 -46.89
N ARG A 19 31.43 7.47 -47.47
CA ARG A 19 30.63 6.23 -47.58
C ARG A 19 30.27 5.68 -46.20
N GLN A 20 31.25 5.56 -45.30
CA GLN A 20 30.98 5.10 -43.94
C GLN A 20 30.03 6.02 -43.17
N ALA A 21 30.15 7.35 -43.33
CA ALA A 21 29.25 8.32 -42.73
C ALA A 21 27.82 8.17 -43.28
N ARG A 22 27.67 8.01 -44.60
CA ARG A 22 26.37 7.77 -45.25
C ARG A 22 25.70 6.49 -44.75
N ASP A 23 26.45 5.39 -44.62
CA ASP A 23 25.92 4.11 -44.13
C ASP A 23 25.55 4.15 -42.64
N ARG A 24 26.28 4.92 -41.83
CA ARG A 24 25.90 5.16 -40.42
C ARG A 24 24.59 5.96 -40.35
N LEU A 25 24.42 6.96 -41.21
CA LEU A 25 23.24 7.81 -41.25
C LEU A 25 22.01 7.02 -41.72
N LEU A 26 22.15 6.20 -42.76
CA LEU A 26 21.08 5.31 -43.24
C LEU A 26 20.66 4.28 -42.17
N ARG A 27 21.61 3.67 -41.45
CA ARG A 27 21.32 2.76 -40.33
C ARG A 27 20.60 3.47 -39.19
N HIS A 28 21.01 4.68 -38.84
CA HIS A 28 20.32 5.47 -37.81
C HIS A 28 18.90 5.87 -38.20
N VAL A 29 18.68 6.26 -39.47
CA VAL A 29 17.34 6.60 -39.98
C VAL A 29 16.45 5.37 -40.02
N ALA A 30 16.95 4.22 -40.49
CA ALA A 30 16.21 2.96 -40.50
C ALA A 30 15.85 2.50 -39.07
N LYS A 31 16.79 2.58 -38.12
CA LYS A 31 16.56 2.24 -36.71
C LYS A 31 15.56 3.17 -36.03
N ARG A 32 15.64 4.49 -36.27
CA ARG A 32 14.67 5.46 -35.74
C ARG A 32 13.28 5.28 -36.35
N ARG A 33 13.18 5.04 -37.66
CA ARG A 33 11.90 4.73 -38.31
C ARG A 33 11.29 3.44 -37.78
N GLY A 34 12.06 2.34 -37.70
CA GLY A 34 11.60 1.08 -37.12
C GLY A 34 11.16 1.20 -35.66
N SER A 35 11.91 1.96 -34.84
CA SER A 35 11.53 2.23 -33.45
C SER A 35 10.25 3.06 -33.34
N ARG A 36 9.98 3.97 -34.28
CA ARG A 36 8.76 4.78 -34.30
C ARG A 36 7.56 3.94 -34.73
N PHE A 37 7.67 3.17 -35.81
CA PHE A 37 6.61 2.28 -36.28
C PHE A 37 6.23 1.22 -35.22
N THR A 38 7.20 0.67 -34.50
CA THR A 38 6.92 -0.29 -33.41
C THR A 38 6.26 0.36 -32.19
N SER A 39 6.58 1.62 -31.88
CA SER A 39 5.88 2.39 -30.85
C SER A 39 4.44 2.72 -31.28
N ASP A 40 4.24 3.13 -32.52
CA ASP A 40 2.93 3.51 -33.06
C ASP A 40 2.01 2.29 -33.15
N ALA A 41 2.52 1.13 -33.62
CA ALA A 41 1.77 -0.13 -33.61
C ALA A 41 1.32 -0.53 -32.19
N ARG A 42 2.21 -0.45 -31.19
CA ARG A 42 1.86 -0.71 -29.78
C ARG A 42 0.82 0.27 -29.23
N ASN A 43 0.81 1.51 -29.70
CA ASN A 43 -0.19 2.50 -29.29
C ASN A 43 -1.56 2.18 -29.91
N ILE A 44 -1.58 1.78 -31.18
CA ILE A 44 -2.79 1.32 -31.88
C ILE A 44 -3.35 0.07 -31.20
N ASP A 45 -2.52 -0.91 -30.87
CA ASP A 45 -2.97 -2.14 -30.18
C ASP A 45 -3.62 -1.82 -28.82
N LYS A 46 -3.03 -0.89 -28.05
CA LYS A 46 -3.63 -0.40 -26.79
C LYS A 46 -4.97 0.31 -27.02
N GLU A 47 -5.08 1.10 -28.08
CA GLU A 47 -6.32 1.81 -28.40
C GLU A 47 -7.41 0.82 -28.82
N VAL A 48 -7.08 -0.20 -29.61
CA VAL A 48 -7.98 -1.31 -29.95
C VAL A 48 -8.46 -2.02 -28.69
N GLU A 49 -7.55 -2.36 -27.77
CA GLU A 49 -7.90 -3.00 -26.49
C GLU A 49 -8.85 -2.12 -25.64
N GLN A 50 -8.59 -0.80 -25.59
CA GLN A 50 -9.47 0.15 -24.90
C GLN A 50 -10.85 0.26 -25.55
N LEU A 51 -10.91 0.27 -26.87
CA LEU A 51 -12.17 0.33 -27.62
C LEU A 51 -12.98 -0.97 -27.48
N GLU A 52 -12.33 -2.12 -27.45
CA GLU A 52 -12.99 -3.40 -27.15
C GLU A 52 -13.56 -3.44 -25.74
N LEU A 53 -12.82 -2.95 -24.75
CA LEU A 53 -13.31 -2.83 -23.38
C LEU A 53 -14.53 -1.91 -23.32
N LYS A 54 -14.45 -0.75 -23.98
CA LYS A 54 -15.55 0.22 -24.06
C LYS A 54 -16.77 -0.39 -24.74
N LYS A 55 -16.59 -1.17 -25.82
CA LYS A 55 -17.65 -1.92 -26.50
C LYS A 55 -18.30 -2.94 -25.56
N ARG A 56 -17.51 -3.71 -24.79
CA ARG A 56 -18.04 -4.66 -23.79
C ARG A 56 -18.84 -3.94 -22.69
N CYS A 57 -18.33 -2.82 -22.17
CA CYS A 57 -19.04 -2.00 -21.19
C CYS A 57 -20.35 -1.43 -21.76
N LEU A 58 -20.35 -0.96 -23.01
CA LEU A 58 -21.54 -0.42 -23.66
C LEU A 58 -22.56 -1.51 -24.00
N LEU A 59 -22.12 -2.71 -24.42
CA LEU A 59 -23.02 -3.86 -24.60
C LEU A 59 -23.65 -4.30 -23.28
N THR A 60 -22.86 -4.35 -22.21
CA THR A 60 -23.37 -4.64 -20.87
C THR A 60 -24.37 -3.58 -20.44
N LYS A 61 -24.04 -2.28 -20.61
CA LYS A 61 -24.98 -1.18 -20.37
C LYS A 61 -26.24 -1.28 -21.24
N ARG A 62 -26.12 -1.67 -22.51
CA ARG A 62 -27.28 -1.81 -23.42
C ARG A 62 -28.19 -2.96 -23.02
N LEU A 63 -27.62 -4.10 -22.64
CA LEU A 63 -28.36 -5.23 -22.08
C LEU A 63 -29.04 -4.83 -20.76
N MET A 64 -28.39 -3.99 -19.95
CA MET A 64 -28.94 -3.43 -18.72
C MET A 64 -30.03 -2.36 -18.98
N LEU A 65 -29.90 -1.54 -20.03
CA LEU A 65 -30.83 -0.44 -20.37
C LEU A 65 -32.15 -0.90 -21.00
N HIS A 66 -32.38 -2.19 -21.24
CA HIS A 66 -33.66 -2.75 -21.72
C HIS A 66 -34.79 -2.71 -20.65
N GLY A 67 -34.92 -1.61 -19.92
CA GLY A 67 -36.02 -1.32 -18.99
C GLY A 67 -35.81 -1.82 -17.56
N GLN A 68 -35.02 -2.86 -17.35
CA GLN A 68 -34.93 -3.50 -16.03
C GLN A 68 -33.92 -2.84 -15.07
N TYR A 69 -32.86 -2.19 -15.53
CA TYR A 69 -31.82 -1.69 -14.63
C TYR A 69 -32.29 -0.57 -13.69
N ASN A 70 -33.04 0.42 -14.20
CA ASN A 70 -33.58 1.49 -13.35
C ASN A 70 -34.70 0.98 -12.44
N ASP A 71 -35.45 -0.04 -12.84
CA ASP A 71 -36.51 -0.62 -12.02
C ASP A 71 -35.97 -1.56 -10.93
N TRP A 72 -34.91 -2.33 -11.23
CA TRP A 72 -34.30 -3.30 -10.30
C TRP A 72 -33.28 -2.68 -9.35
N LEU A 73 -32.66 -1.57 -9.75
CA LEU A 73 -31.71 -0.82 -8.92
C LEU A 73 -32.27 0.51 -8.43
N ASN A 74 -33.57 0.77 -8.62
CA ASN A 74 -34.24 1.75 -7.77
C ASN A 74 -34.05 1.32 -6.31
N ASP A 75 -33.73 2.29 -5.46
CA ASP A 75 -33.42 2.12 -4.05
C ASP A 75 -34.41 1.18 -3.35
N LEU A 76 -35.69 1.28 -3.75
CA LEU A 76 -36.76 0.42 -3.27
C LEU A 76 -36.55 -1.09 -3.57
N VAL A 77 -36.23 -1.49 -4.80
CA VAL A 77 -36.07 -2.91 -5.18
C VAL A 77 -34.73 -3.46 -4.68
N LEU A 78 -33.69 -2.63 -4.71
CA LEU A 78 -32.38 -2.97 -4.15
C LEU A 78 -32.50 -3.30 -2.66
N HIS A 79 -33.13 -2.41 -1.87
CA HIS A 79 -33.25 -2.58 -0.42
C HIS A 79 -34.33 -3.58 0.01
N ARG A 80 -35.45 -3.71 -0.73
CA ARG A 80 -36.53 -4.64 -0.37
C ARG A 80 -36.34 -6.07 -0.87
N THR A 81 -35.66 -6.26 -2.00
CA THR A 81 -35.61 -7.58 -2.67
C THR A 81 -34.19 -8.08 -2.80
N VAL A 82 -33.30 -7.31 -3.43
CA VAL A 82 -31.94 -7.79 -3.78
C VAL A 82 -31.08 -8.00 -2.53
N ILE A 83 -31.03 -7.03 -1.62
CA ILE A 83 -30.22 -7.13 -0.40
C ILE A 83 -30.73 -8.28 0.50
N PRO A 84 -32.04 -8.40 0.82
CA PRO A 84 -32.55 -9.51 1.62
C PRO A 84 -32.31 -10.88 0.99
N TYR A 85 -32.56 -11.02 -0.31
CA TYR A 85 -32.29 -12.27 -1.04
C TYR A 85 -30.80 -12.63 -0.99
N SER A 86 -29.93 -11.66 -1.28
CA SER A 86 -28.48 -11.86 -1.23
C SER A 86 -28.01 -12.28 0.17
N ARG A 87 -28.52 -11.65 1.24
CA ARG A 87 -28.23 -12.07 2.62
C ARG A 87 -28.72 -13.48 2.91
N ALA A 88 -29.96 -13.81 2.53
CA ALA A 88 -30.53 -15.13 2.76
C ALA A 88 -29.75 -16.23 2.03
N TRP A 89 -29.43 -16.01 0.75
CA TRP A 89 -28.66 -16.94 -0.06
C TRP A 89 -27.24 -17.12 0.49
N ASN A 90 -26.53 -16.02 0.80
CA ASN A 90 -25.17 -16.11 1.36
C ASN A 90 -25.15 -16.81 2.72
N ARG A 91 -26.16 -16.57 3.58
CA ARG A 91 -26.28 -17.29 4.86
C ARG A 91 -26.51 -18.77 4.67
N ALA A 92 -27.40 -19.15 3.76
CA ALA A 92 -27.67 -20.56 3.47
C ALA A 92 -26.41 -21.25 2.90
N PHE A 93 -25.73 -20.59 1.97
CA PHE A 93 -24.49 -21.09 1.38
C PHE A 93 -23.38 -21.24 2.45
N THR A 94 -23.16 -20.22 3.27
CA THR A 94 -22.12 -20.27 4.32
C THR A 94 -22.43 -21.26 5.42
N ALA A 95 -23.69 -21.46 5.79
CA ALA A 95 -24.10 -22.53 6.70
C ALA A 95 -23.84 -23.93 6.11
N GLN A 96 -24.09 -24.14 4.82
CA GLN A 96 -23.74 -25.38 4.14
C GLN A 96 -22.22 -25.57 4.07
N MET A 97 -21.47 -24.51 3.78
CA MET A 97 -20.01 -24.54 3.79
C MET A 97 -19.46 -24.90 5.17
N HIS A 98 -19.98 -24.30 6.23
CA HIS A 98 -19.57 -24.56 7.61
C HIS A 98 -19.84 -26.00 8.06
N SER A 99 -21.01 -26.54 7.71
CA SER A 99 -21.44 -27.89 8.10
C SER A 99 -20.81 -29.01 7.28
N ARG A 100 -20.47 -28.76 6.01
CA ARG A 100 -19.96 -29.80 5.10
C ARG A 100 -18.46 -29.79 4.90
N LEU A 101 -17.81 -28.62 4.99
CA LEU A 101 -16.37 -28.54 4.77
C LEU A 101 -15.63 -28.57 6.11
N PRO A 102 -14.53 -29.34 6.21
CA PRO A 102 -13.66 -29.29 7.39
C PRO A 102 -12.96 -27.93 7.48
N ARG A 103 -12.47 -27.60 8.68
CA ARG A 103 -11.94 -26.26 8.99
C ARG A 103 -10.79 -25.87 8.06
N GLU A 104 -9.91 -26.82 7.75
CA GLU A 104 -8.71 -26.63 6.94
C GLU A 104 -9.07 -26.20 5.51
N VAL A 105 -10.08 -26.84 4.91
CA VAL A 105 -10.56 -26.48 3.56
C VAL A 105 -11.21 -25.10 3.58
N ARG A 106 -11.93 -24.75 4.65
CA ARG A 106 -12.50 -23.41 4.79
C ARG A 106 -11.42 -22.34 4.91
N ASP A 107 -10.38 -22.58 5.70
CA ASP A 107 -9.25 -21.66 5.85
C ASP A 107 -8.49 -21.46 4.53
N MET A 108 -8.40 -22.48 3.66
CA MET A 108 -7.88 -22.31 2.30
C MET A 108 -8.76 -21.37 1.45
N VAL A 109 -10.09 -21.53 1.52
CA VAL A 109 -11.03 -20.64 0.83
C VAL A 109 -10.90 -19.21 1.37
N TYR A 110 -10.84 -19.02 2.68
CA TYR A 110 -10.66 -17.70 3.29
C TYR A 110 -9.33 -17.07 2.91
N GLY A 111 -8.25 -17.86 2.90
CA GLY A 111 -6.95 -17.42 2.42
C GLY A 111 -7.02 -16.92 0.98
N TYR A 112 -7.78 -17.60 0.12
CA TYR A 112 -8.02 -17.16 -1.27
C TYR A 112 -8.82 -15.86 -1.36
N LEU A 113 -9.80 -15.62 -0.46
CA LEU A 113 -10.53 -14.34 -0.41
C LEU A 113 -9.59 -13.14 -0.14
N TRP A 114 -8.53 -13.38 0.62
CA TRP A 114 -7.50 -12.39 0.94
C TRP A 114 -6.28 -12.43 0.03
N TYR A 115 -6.19 -13.43 -0.86
CA TYR A 115 -5.05 -13.61 -1.73
C TYR A 115 -5.01 -12.53 -2.81
N PHE A 116 -3.93 -11.77 -2.81
CA PHE A 116 -3.63 -10.79 -3.84
C PHE A 116 -2.70 -11.40 -4.88
N ASP A 117 -3.18 -11.52 -6.12
CA ASP A 117 -2.34 -11.86 -7.27
C ASP A 117 -1.83 -10.56 -7.91
N PRO A 118 -0.54 -10.21 -7.77
CA PRO A 118 0.03 -9.02 -8.41
C PRO A 118 0.01 -9.08 -9.95
N LYS A 119 -0.26 -10.26 -10.53
CA LYS A 119 -0.40 -10.46 -11.98
C LYS A 119 -1.85 -10.60 -12.43
N ARG A 120 -2.84 -10.63 -11.52
CA ARG A 120 -4.24 -10.45 -11.91
C ARG A 120 -4.37 -9.02 -12.43
N THR A 121 -4.36 -8.91 -13.76
CA THR A 121 -4.68 -7.72 -14.53
C THR A 121 -6.10 -7.27 -14.21
N SER A 122 -6.29 -6.68 -13.04
CA SER A 122 -7.34 -5.69 -12.89
C SER A 122 -6.94 -4.48 -13.74
N LEU A 123 -7.92 -3.84 -14.34
CA LEU A 123 -7.79 -2.59 -15.10
C LEU A 123 -7.11 -1.44 -14.33
N HIS A 124 -6.70 -1.67 -13.08
CA HIS A 124 -6.00 -0.73 -12.22
C HIS A 124 -4.50 -0.60 -12.48
N ASP A 125 -3.86 -1.49 -13.26
CA ASP A 125 -2.41 -1.36 -13.59
C ASP A 125 -2.10 -0.09 -14.42
N PHE A 126 -3.12 0.48 -15.06
CA PHE A 126 -3.03 1.80 -15.72
C PHE A 126 -3.00 2.97 -14.73
N GLY A 127 -3.59 2.82 -13.53
CA GLY A 127 -3.62 3.85 -12.49
C GLY A 127 -2.31 3.90 -11.68
N THR A 128 -1.72 2.74 -11.39
CA THR A 128 -0.46 2.62 -10.62
C THR A 128 0.75 3.14 -11.37
N ARG A 129 0.78 3.07 -12.71
CA ARG A 129 1.90 3.62 -13.51
C ARG A 129 1.91 5.15 -13.57
N ARG A 130 0.76 5.83 -13.44
CA ARG A 130 0.71 7.31 -13.34
C ARG A 130 1.01 7.82 -11.94
N LEU A 131 0.74 7.04 -10.89
CA LEU A 131 0.99 7.46 -9.50
C LEU A 131 2.46 7.42 -9.07
N ARG A 132 3.34 6.75 -9.82
CA ARG A 132 4.80 6.79 -9.59
C ARG A 132 5.53 7.91 -10.33
N GLN A 133 4.88 8.64 -11.25
CA GLN A 133 5.56 9.62 -12.11
C GLN A 133 5.19 11.08 -11.88
N HIS A 134 4.21 11.40 -11.02
CA HIS A 134 3.89 12.79 -10.67
C HIS A 134 3.76 12.97 -9.15
N HIS A 135 4.91 13.17 -8.49
CA HIS A 135 4.96 13.91 -7.24
C HIS A 135 4.89 15.39 -7.57
N ASP A 136 3.67 15.92 -7.64
CA ASP A 136 3.32 17.32 -7.35
C ASP A 136 1.80 17.34 -7.14
N PHE A 137 1.36 17.37 -5.88
CA PHE A 137 -0.06 17.37 -5.53
C PHE A 137 -0.51 18.79 -5.21
N GLN A 138 -1.18 19.43 -6.17
CA GLN A 138 -2.29 20.34 -5.87
C GLN A 138 -3.58 19.52 -5.94
N CYS A 139 -4.28 19.37 -4.82
CA CYS A 139 -5.58 18.72 -4.75
C CYS A 139 -6.69 19.69 -5.13
N TYR A 140 -7.52 19.32 -6.11
CA TYR A 140 -8.83 19.93 -6.33
C TYR A 140 -9.93 19.14 -5.60
N PRO A 141 -10.94 19.80 -5.01
CA PRO A 141 -12.04 19.13 -4.33
C PRO A 141 -13.18 18.80 -5.31
N GLY A 142 -13.69 17.57 -5.24
CA GLY A 142 -14.98 17.18 -5.84
C GLY A 142 -14.91 16.05 -6.85
N ALA A 143 -15.00 14.80 -6.37
CA ALA A 143 -15.58 13.68 -7.13
C ALA A 143 -15.85 12.50 -6.18
N THR A 144 -17.09 12.36 -5.74
CA THR A 144 -17.68 11.08 -5.32
C THR A 144 -17.93 10.22 -6.55
N ASN A 145 -17.54 8.93 -6.52
CA ASN A 145 -18.32 7.83 -7.09
C ASN A 145 -17.74 6.45 -6.69
N VAL A 146 -18.66 5.57 -6.34
CA VAL A 146 -18.49 4.21 -5.81
C VAL A 146 -18.24 3.20 -6.94
N ILE A 147 -17.66 2.04 -6.59
CA ILE A 147 -17.45 0.78 -7.34
C ILE A 147 -16.00 0.56 -7.82
N GLN A 148 -15.23 -0.15 -6.98
CA GLN A 148 -14.26 -1.24 -7.30
C GLN A 148 -13.39 -1.49 -6.05
N ILE A 149 -13.88 -2.27 -5.06
CA ILE A 149 -13.25 -2.38 -3.72
C ILE A 149 -12.53 -3.73 -3.45
N HIS A 150 -12.49 -4.69 -4.39
CA HIS A 150 -11.89 -6.01 -4.07
C HIS A 150 -10.40 -6.18 -4.36
N GLY A 151 -9.85 -5.58 -5.42
CA GLY A 151 -8.37 -5.45 -5.56
C GLY A 151 -7.82 -4.30 -4.71
N LEU A 152 -8.69 -3.38 -4.34
CA LEU A 152 -8.36 -2.09 -3.74
C LEU A 152 -7.99 -2.21 -2.27
N LEU A 153 -8.46 -3.17 -1.48
CA LEU A 153 -8.16 -3.19 -0.02
C LEU A 153 -6.71 -3.54 0.30
N LEU A 154 -6.09 -4.45 -0.46
CA LEU A 154 -4.66 -4.78 -0.32
C LEU A 154 -3.78 -3.74 -1.04
N ASP A 155 -4.18 -3.28 -2.22
CA ASP A 155 -3.48 -2.17 -2.90
C ASP A 155 -3.67 -0.84 -2.17
N LEU A 156 -4.77 -0.57 -1.46
CA LEU A 156 -4.95 0.62 -0.62
C LEU A 156 -4.26 0.44 0.72
N ALA A 157 -4.27 -0.73 1.34
CA ALA A 157 -3.41 -0.98 2.50
C ALA A 157 -1.93 -0.70 2.18
N GLN A 158 -1.50 -1.03 0.95
CA GLN A 158 -0.14 -0.79 0.46
C GLN A 158 0.10 0.63 -0.09
N ASN A 159 -0.89 1.28 -0.73
CA ASN A 159 -0.76 2.62 -1.34
C ASN A 159 -1.27 3.78 -0.46
N LEU A 160 -2.05 3.54 0.60
CA LEU A 160 -2.52 4.56 1.56
C LEU A 160 -1.49 4.91 2.63
N TYR A 161 -0.30 4.31 2.61
CA TYR A 161 0.83 4.83 3.37
C TYR A 161 1.45 6.05 2.66
N ARG A 162 0.66 7.13 2.53
CA ARG A 162 1.18 8.47 2.27
C ARG A 162 1.42 9.14 3.61
N GLY A 163 2.67 9.08 4.05
CA GLY A 163 3.42 9.99 4.91
C GLY A 163 2.77 10.82 6.03
N ASN A 164 1.54 11.32 5.94
CA ASN A 164 0.99 12.37 6.81
C ASN A 164 -0.44 12.15 7.36
N SER A 165 -1.21 11.11 7.01
CA SER A 165 -2.52 10.74 7.64
C SER A 165 -2.89 9.27 7.32
N HIS A 166 -2.54 8.30 8.15
CA HIS A 166 -3.30 7.66 9.26
C HIS A 166 -4.16 6.44 8.85
N ASN A 167 -3.64 5.27 9.25
CA ASN A 167 -4.36 4.06 9.67
C ASN A 167 -5.06 3.19 8.60
N ILE A 168 -4.51 1.99 8.35
CA ILE A 168 -5.11 0.91 7.52
C ILE A 168 -6.55 0.57 7.92
N THR A 169 -6.92 0.88 9.16
CA THR A 169 -8.19 0.54 9.74
C THR A 169 -9.31 1.56 9.43
N GLU A 170 -9.03 2.67 8.77
CA GLU A 170 -10.06 3.60 8.25
C GLU A 170 -10.70 3.09 6.94
N LEU A 171 -10.15 2.02 6.35
CA LEU A 171 -10.70 1.38 5.15
C LEU A 171 -11.99 0.58 5.38
N CYS A 172 -12.26 0.19 6.63
CA CYS A 172 -13.38 -0.66 7.00
C CYS A 172 -14.50 0.21 7.60
N ASP A 173 -15.12 1.03 6.77
CA ASP A 173 -16.40 1.63 7.14
C ASP A 173 -17.44 0.50 7.27
N LYS A 174 -18.12 0.44 8.41
CA LYS A 174 -19.16 -0.56 8.72
C LYS A 174 -20.24 -0.62 7.66
N SER A 175 -20.46 0.49 6.95
CA SER A 175 -21.43 0.61 5.86
C SER A 175 -21.00 -0.11 4.56
N ALA A 176 -19.73 -0.51 4.43
CA ALA A 176 -19.13 -0.97 3.17
C ALA A 176 -18.32 -2.27 3.30
N LEU A 177 -18.52 -3.06 4.37
CA LEU A 177 -17.86 -4.37 4.47
C LEU A 177 -18.23 -5.27 3.29
N PRO A 178 -17.26 -5.98 2.69
CA PRO A 178 -17.54 -7.02 1.71
C PRO A 178 -18.61 -8.00 2.19
N HIS A 179 -19.49 -8.42 1.28
CA HIS A 179 -20.52 -9.41 1.61
C HIS A 179 -19.94 -10.68 2.22
N PHE A 180 -18.72 -11.07 1.87
CA PHE A 180 -18.10 -12.28 2.40
C PHE A 180 -17.61 -12.16 3.86
N ILE A 181 -17.43 -10.96 4.43
CA ILE A 181 -17.04 -10.78 5.84
C ILE A 181 -18.15 -10.14 6.69
N SER A 182 -19.15 -9.53 6.05
CA SER A 182 -20.27 -8.91 6.77
C SER A 182 -21.13 -9.96 7.50
N PRO A 183 -21.32 -9.86 8.83
CA PRO A 183 -22.18 -10.77 9.60
C PRO A 183 -23.62 -10.82 9.09
N ALA A 184 -24.09 -9.75 8.46
CA ALA A 184 -25.41 -9.71 7.85
C ALA A 184 -25.58 -10.74 6.72
N TYR A 185 -24.49 -11.06 6.00
CA TYR A 185 -24.50 -11.95 4.84
C TYR A 185 -23.97 -13.35 5.16
N VAL A 186 -22.96 -13.48 6.02
CA VAL A 186 -22.33 -14.78 6.29
C VAL A 186 -22.62 -15.34 7.68
N GLY A 187 -23.25 -14.55 8.56
CA GLY A 187 -23.40 -14.89 9.97
C GLY A 187 -22.15 -14.57 10.80
N LEU A 188 -22.33 -14.38 12.10
CA LEU A 188 -21.27 -13.88 12.99
C LEU A 188 -20.09 -14.84 13.10
N GLU A 189 -20.36 -16.13 13.28
CA GLU A 189 -19.29 -17.13 13.48
C GLU A 189 -18.41 -17.26 12.23
N MET A 190 -19.02 -17.38 11.05
CA MET A 190 -18.33 -17.38 9.77
C MET A 190 -17.53 -16.10 9.53
N ALA A 191 -18.14 -14.94 9.81
CA ALA A 191 -17.46 -13.66 9.69
C ALA A 191 -16.21 -13.61 10.56
N LYS A 192 -16.26 -14.13 11.80
CA LYS A 192 -15.09 -14.26 12.67
C LYS A 192 -14.04 -15.19 12.08
N GLU A 193 -14.42 -16.36 11.54
CA GLU A 193 -13.46 -17.26 10.89
C GLU A 193 -12.70 -16.54 9.76
N ILE A 194 -13.42 -15.79 8.93
CA ILE A 194 -12.89 -15.03 7.79
C ILE A 194 -12.02 -13.86 8.25
N GLY A 195 -12.45 -13.13 9.29
CA GLY A 195 -11.69 -12.05 9.92
C GLY A 195 -10.40 -12.54 10.57
N MET A 196 -10.40 -13.71 11.21
CA MET A 196 -9.17 -14.33 11.73
C MET A 196 -8.22 -14.72 10.60
N SER A 197 -8.75 -15.23 9.48
CA SER A 197 -7.95 -15.54 8.27
C SER A 197 -7.28 -14.29 7.69
N PHE A 198 -7.94 -13.12 7.75
CA PHE A 198 -7.32 -11.85 7.36
C PHE A 198 -6.04 -11.57 8.17
N TYR A 199 -6.13 -11.62 9.50
CA TYR A 199 -4.96 -11.40 10.37
C TYR A 199 -3.88 -12.45 10.14
N HIS A 200 -4.25 -13.71 9.88
CA HIS A 200 -3.29 -14.75 9.50
C HIS A 200 -2.51 -14.37 8.23
N THR A 201 -3.21 -13.97 7.16
CA THR A 201 -2.58 -13.55 5.89
C THR A 201 -1.70 -12.31 6.07
N VAL A 202 -2.19 -11.30 6.80
CA VAL A 202 -1.45 -10.07 7.09
C VAL A 202 -0.18 -10.36 7.90
N ASN A 203 -0.27 -11.27 8.87
CA ASN A 203 0.87 -11.69 9.68
C ASN A 203 1.91 -12.46 8.87
N LEU A 204 1.48 -13.38 8.00
CA LEU A 204 2.40 -14.14 7.14
C LEU A 204 3.18 -13.21 6.20
N ALA A 205 2.52 -12.20 5.65
CA ALA A 205 3.11 -11.26 4.71
C ALA A 205 3.83 -10.08 5.38
N GLY A 206 3.75 -9.91 6.71
CA GLY A 206 4.36 -8.79 7.42
C GLY A 206 3.79 -7.42 7.03
N LEU A 207 2.51 -7.36 6.66
CA LEU A 207 1.90 -6.18 6.05
C LEU A 207 1.40 -5.15 7.04
N LEU A 208 1.25 -5.50 8.33
CA LEU A 208 0.70 -4.56 9.31
C LEU A 208 1.74 -3.53 9.73
N GLN A 209 1.46 -2.27 9.45
CA GLN A 209 2.35 -1.16 9.77
C GLN A 209 1.59 0.00 10.41
N CYS A 210 2.24 0.73 11.31
CA CYS A 210 1.65 1.92 11.93
C CYS A 210 2.72 2.96 12.31
N GLY A 211 2.30 4.20 12.53
CA GLY A 211 3.14 5.20 13.21
C GLY A 211 3.23 4.90 14.70
N ALA A 212 4.32 5.31 15.34
CA ALA A 212 4.51 5.14 16.79
C ALA A 212 3.37 5.77 17.61
N GLU A 213 2.86 6.94 17.19
CA GLU A 213 1.73 7.61 17.84
C GLU A 213 0.40 6.81 17.76
N SER A 214 0.31 5.85 16.84
CA SER A 214 -0.91 5.10 16.55
C SER A 214 -0.89 3.68 17.11
N ILE A 215 0.20 3.25 17.76
CA ILE A 215 0.35 1.86 18.25
C ILE A 215 -0.86 1.44 19.08
N ARG A 216 -1.20 2.21 20.12
CA ARG A 216 -2.32 1.90 21.02
C ARG A 216 -3.66 1.83 20.29
N SER A 217 -3.90 2.76 19.36
CA SER A 217 -5.12 2.78 18.55
C SER A 217 -5.22 1.54 17.66
N VAL A 218 -4.13 1.16 16.99
CA VAL A 218 -4.10 -0.01 16.10
C VAL A 218 -4.29 -1.30 16.88
N LEU A 219 -3.61 -1.47 18.03
CA LEU A 219 -3.72 -2.69 18.85
C LEU A 219 -5.14 -2.88 19.40
N ASN A 220 -5.79 -1.81 19.85
CA ASN A 220 -7.13 -1.89 20.44
C ASN A 220 -8.26 -1.84 19.41
N LYS A 221 -7.95 -1.78 18.12
CA LYS A 221 -8.98 -1.71 17.07
C LYS A 221 -9.48 -3.09 16.70
N ASP A 222 -10.79 -3.20 16.60
CA ASP A 222 -11.49 -4.24 15.88
C ASP A 222 -11.86 -3.70 14.49
N CYS A 223 -11.14 -4.15 13.47
CA CYS A 223 -11.29 -3.61 12.10
C CYS A 223 -12.65 -3.95 11.47
N PHE A 224 -13.31 -5.02 11.94
CA PHE A 224 -14.51 -5.56 11.32
C PHE A 224 -15.73 -5.54 12.26
N ASP A 225 -15.56 -5.04 13.49
CA ASP A 225 -16.54 -5.09 14.57
C ASP A 225 -17.07 -6.51 14.85
N LEU A 226 -16.16 -7.50 14.81
CA LEU A 226 -16.48 -8.92 15.00
C LEU A 226 -16.19 -9.42 16.42
N GLY A 227 -15.78 -8.53 17.32
CA GLY A 227 -15.17 -8.87 18.61
C GLY A 227 -13.71 -9.33 18.45
N LEU A 228 -13.04 -8.97 17.35
CA LEU A 228 -11.69 -9.42 17.02
C LEU A 228 -10.69 -8.29 17.22
N LEU A 229 -10.18 -8.15 18.45
CA LEU A 229 -9.17 -7.13 18.76
C LEU A 229 -7.83 -7.48 18.11
N THR A 230 -7.21 -6.49 17.45
CA THR A 230 -5.91 -6.66 16.79
C THR A 230 -4.83 -7.15 17.76
N ILE A 231 -4.84 -6.68 19.01
CA ILE A 231 -3.86 -7.06 20.06
C ILE A 231 -3.82 -8.56 20.36
N ASP A 232 -4.92 -9.27 20.16
CA ASP A 232 -5.02 -10.71 20.42
C ASP A 232 -4.57 -11.57 19.22
N LEU A 233 -4.57 -10.98 18.02
CA LEU A 233 -4.39 -11.68 16.74
C LEU A 233 -3.07 -11.34 16.04
N ILE A 234 -2.47 -10.19 16.37
CA ILE A 234 -1.25 -9.71 15.73
C ILE A 234 -0.04 -10.58 16.06
N ARG A 235 0.74 -10.93 15.03
CA ARG A 235 2.00 -11.67 15.12
C ARG A 235 3.16 -10.94 14.47
N THR A 236 2.89 -10.00 13.57
CA THR A 236 3.92 -9.16 12.96
C THR A 236 3.48 -7.71 12.96
N LEU A 237 4.37 -6.79 13.34
CA LEU A 237 4.10 -5.35 13.32
C LEU A 237 5.34 -4.58 12.88
N THR A 238 5.16 -3.63 11.95
CA THR A 238 6.19 -2.65 11.60
C THR A 238 5.79 -1.27 12.13
N VAL A 239 6.58 -0.72 13.05
CA VAL A 239 6.34 0.60 13.64
C VAL A 239 7.26 1.63 13.00
N HIS A 240 6.68 2.68 12.44
CA HIS A 240 7.38 3.83 11.88
C HIS A 240 7.48 4.92 12.93
N CYS A 241 8.68 5.13 13.46
CA CYS A 241 8.96 6.13 14.47
C CYS A 241 9.62 7.35 13.82
N LYS A 242 8.88 8.46 13.72
CA LYS A 242 9.44 9.75 13.27
C LYS A 242 10.14 10.42 14.44
N MET A 243 11.45 10.22 14.58
CA MET A 243 12.24 10.70 15.73
C MET A 243 12.12 12.21 15.93
N ASP A 244 12.02 12.97 14.84
CA ASP A 244 11.92 14.44 14.88
C ASP A 244 10.68 14.93 15.66
N ARG A 245 9.63 14.10 15.83
CA ARG A 245 8.43 14.43 16.61
C ARG A 245 8.64 14.43 18.12
N TYR A 246 9.62 13.66 18.61
CA TYR A 246 9.86 13.51 20.05
C TYR A 246 10.83 14.55 20.58
N ARG A 247 11.24 15.52 19.76
CA ARG A 247 12.08 16.62 20.23
C ARG A 247 11.27 17.56 21.08
N ALA A 248 11.76 17.84 22.28
CA ALA A 248 11.34 19.00 23.05
C ALA A 248 12.36 20.11 22.87
N PRO A 249 11.96 21.38 22.70
CA PRO A 249 12.86 22.46 23.09
C PRO A 249 13.20 22.31 24.59
N PRO A 250 14.44 22.52 25.06
CA PRO A 250 14.73 22.46 26.48
C PRO A 250 13.92 23.55 27.19
N PRO A 251 13.74 23.42 28.51
CA PRO A 251 13.19 24.49 29.31
C PRO A 251 14.09 25.71 29.21
N CYS A 252 13.71 26.69 28.38
CA CYS A 252 14.39 27.97 28.32
C CYS A 252 14.03 28.72 29.61
N ARG A 253 15.05 29.10 30.39
CA ARG A 253 14.87 29.94 31.60
C ARG A 253 14.51 31.39 31.27
N LEU A 254 14.53 31.77 29.98
CA LEU A 254 14.20 33.10 29.51
C LEU A 254 12.73 33.15 29.05
N PRO A 255 12.02 34.28 29.29
CA PRO A 255 10.66 34.47 28.79
C PRO A 255 10.62 34.35 27.26
N ALA A 256 9.55 33.77 26.73
CA ALA A 256 9.40 33.30 25.34
C ALA A 256 9.71 34.32 24.23
N ILE A 257 9.87 35.61 24.56
CA ILE A 257 10.06 36.72 23.63
C ILE A 257 11.54 36.91 23.22
N THR A 258 12.51 36.46 24.02
CA THR A 258 13.96 36.69 23.76
C THR A 258 14.76 35.44 23.41
N CYS A 259 14.09 34.29 23.33
CA CYS A 259 14.73 33.02 23.08
C CYS A 259 14.99 32.80 21.58
N GLN A 260 16.23 33.07 21.12
CA GLN A 260 16.68 32.85 19.74
C GLN A 260 17.41 31.51 19.55
N HIS A 261 16.92 30.44 20.17
CA HIS A 261 17.55 29.15 19.94
C HIS A 261 17.29 28.66 18.51
N THR A 262 18.34 28.31 17.78
CA THR A 262 18.16 27.66 16.48
C THR A 262 17.64 26.23 16.69
N ALA A 263 16.78 25.72 15.78
CA ALA A 263 16.30 24.33 15.82
C ALA A 263 17.44 23.28 15.75
N SER A 264 18.68 23.72 15.48
CA SER A 264 19.94 22.98 15.54
C SER A 264 20.51 22.83 16.95
N GLU A 265 20.36 23.83 17.82
CA GLU A 265 21.08 23.90 19.11
C GLU A 265 20.38 23.16 20.24
N ILE A 266 19.20 22.58 19.97
CA ILE A 266 18.21 22.33 20.99
C ILE A 266 17.36 21.10 20.67
N GLY A 267 17.45 20.10 21.53
CA GLY A 267 16.27 19.35 21.92
C GLY A 267 16.53 17.92 22.38
N HIS A 268 16.47 17.73 23.69
CA HIS A 268 16.35 16.39 24.29
C HIS A 268 15.12 15.66 23.73
N VAL A 269 15.24 14.35 23.66
CA VAL A 269 14.15 13.44 23.32
C VAL A 269 13.19 13.36 24.51
N ARG A 270 11.89 13.51 24.24
CA ARG A 270 10.81 13.29 25.21
C ARG A 270 10.69 11.79 25.52
N LYS A 271 11.61 11.25 26.33
CA LYS A 271 11.69 9.82 26.68
C LYS A 271 10.34 9.27 27.16
N ALA A 272 9.66 10.01 28.04
CA ALA A 272 8.33 9.63 28.56
C ALA A 272 7.25 9.47 27.47
N ALA A 273 7.31 10.25 26.38
CA ALA A 273 6.35 10.11 25.28
C ALA A 273 6.61 8.83 24.46
N LEU A 274 7.88 8.52 24.19
CA LEU A 274 8.27 7.27 23.54
C LEU A 274 7.90 6.05 24.39
N GLU A 275 8.21 6.09 25.68
CA GLU A 275 7.86 5.02 26.62
C GLU A 275 6.36 4.79 26.71
N MET A 276 5.55 5.85 26.71
CA MET A 276 4.09 5.75 26.75
C MET A 276 3.51 5.11 25.46
N GLU A 277 4.02 5.51 24.30
CA GLU A 277 3.55 5.01 23.00
C GLU A 277 3.99 3.57 22.75
N PHE A 278 5.27 3.27 22.94
CA PHE A 278 5.81 1.92 22.77
C PHE A 278 5.43 0.99 23.92
N GLY A 279 5.11 1.53 25.10
CA GLY A 279 4.60 0.76 26.24
C GLY A 279 3.30 0.03 25.92
N ALA A 280 2.49 0.51 24.96
CA ALA A 280 1.30 -0.21 24.49
C ALA A 280 1.63 -1.57 23.86
N LEU A 281 2.86 -1.80 23.39
CA LEU A 281 3.29 -3.10 22.87
C LEU A 281 3.43 -4.16 23.97
N LEU A 282 3.58 -3.73 25.24
CA LEU A 282 3.68 -4.62 26.38
C LEU A 282 2.34 -5.32 26.67
N ASP A 283 1.23 -4.73 26.23
CA ASP A 283 -0.13 -5.27 26.41
C ASP A 283 -0.42 -6.46 25.47
N ILE A 284 0.44 -6.72 24.47
CA ILE A 284 0.28 -7.85 23.54
C ILE A 284 0.34 -9.17 24.33
N ARG A 285 -0.73 -9.95 24.29
CA ARG A 285 -0.85 -11.18 25.08
C ARG A 285 0.10 -12.28 24.62
N LYS A 286 0.20 -12.48 23.30
CA LYS A 286 0.99 -13.57 22.71
C LYS A 286 2.32 -13.06 22.16
N LYS A 287 3.29 -12.86 23.08
CA LYS A 287 4.63 -12.34 22.77
C LYS A 287 5.55 -13.36 22.11
N GLN A 288 5.33 -14.66 22.36
CA GLN A 288 6.11 -15.73 21.73
C GLN A 288 5.99 -15.66 20.19
N ASP A 289 7.13 -15.63 19.53
CA ASP A 289 7.31 -15.53 18.06
C ASP A 289 6.69 -14.26 17.43
N PHE A 290 6.33 -13.26 18.24
CA PHE A 290 5.90 -11.96 17.76
C PHE A 290 7.07 -11.25 17.08
N LYS A 291 6.89 -10.81 15.84
CA LYS A 291 7.92 -10.09 15.06
C LYS A 291 7.61 -8.60 15.06
N LEU A 292 8.47 -7.81 15.71
CA LEU A 292 8.38 -6.37 15.72
C LEU A 292 9.53 -5.77 14.93
N HIS A 293 9.22 -4.92 13.96
CA HIS A 293 10.20 -4.12 13.23
C HIS A 293 10.00 -2.64 13.52
N ILE A 294 10.91 -2.02 14.25
CA ILE A 294 10.88 -0.58 14.53
C ILE A 294 11.78 0.12 13.51
N ILE A 295 11.19 0.99 12.69
CA ILE A 295 11.92 1.82 11.75
C ILE A 295 12.00 3.25 12.28
N LEU A 296 13.21 3.65 12.64
CA LEU A 296 13.53 5.00 13.11
C LEU A 296 13.81 5.90 11.90
N TYR A 297 12.99 6.93 11.72
CA TYR A 297 13.10 7.90 10.65
C TYR A 297 13.62 9.24 11.16
N GLN A 298 14.59 9.80 10.44
CA GLN A 298 15.15 11.10 10.74
C GLN A 298 15.37 11.92 9.46
N ARG A 299 14.94 13.19 9.46
CA ARG A 299 15.14 14.12 8.32
C ARG A 299 16.51 14.79 8.30
N SER A 300 17.15 14.92 9.46
CA SER A 300 18.48 15.52 9.61
C SER A 300 19.33 14.62 10.50
N ILE A 301 20.44 14.09 9.97
CA ILE A 301 21.32 13.17 10.71
C ILE A 301 21.82 13.86 11.99
N ARG A 302 21.42 13.35 13.14
CA ARG A 302 21.89 13.77 14.47
C ARG A 302 21.98 12.53 15.35
N MET A 303 23.21 12.10 15.64
CA MET A 303 23.48 10.83 16.31
C MET A 303 23.06 10.85 17.79
N GLU A 304 23.11 12.01 18.44
CA GLU A 304 22.69 12.17 19.84
C GLU A 304 21.21 11.83 20.04
N VAL A 305 20.35 12.35 19.15
CA VAL A 305 18.90 12.05 19.16
C VAL A 305 18.65 10.55 18.93
N LEU A 306 19.44 9.93 18.06
CA LEU A 306 19.34 8.49 17.81
C LEU A 306 19.72 7.68 19.05
N ALA A 307 20.82 8.05 19.73
CA ALA A 307 21.26 7.39 20.96
C ALA A 307 20.20 7.51 22.07
N GLU A 308 19.64 8.71 22.29
CA GLU A 308 18.60 8.93 23.29
C GLU A 308 17.30 8.14 23.00
N VAL A 309 16.89 8.04 21.73
CA VAL A 309 15.73 7.24 21.32
C VAL A 309 15.98 5.75 21.55
N ILE A 310 17.16 5.24 21.18
CA ILE A 310 17.53 3.83 21.38
C ILE A 310 17.51 3.49 22.87
N GLU A 311 18.08 4.38 23.71
CA GLU A 311 18.07 4.22 25.16
C GLU A 311 16.64 4.21 25.71
N ALA A 312 15.78 5.14 25.27
CA ALA A 312 14.38 5.18 25.69
C ALA A 312 13.57 3.93 25.29
N LEU A 313 13.90 3.33 24.15
CA LEU A 313 13.26 2.09 23.68
C LEU A 313 13.85 0.82 24.32
N ALA A 314 14.99 0.91 24.99
CA ALA A 314 15.74 -0.25 25.47
C ALA A 314 14.90 -1.12 26.42
N SER A 315 14.17 -0.50 27.35
CA SER A 315 13.31 -1.21 28.32
C SER A 315 12.22 -2.03 27.63
N VAL A 316 11.49 -1.43 26.67
CA VAL A 316 10.43 -2.10 25.90
C VAL A 316 11.00 -3.21 25.04
N VAL A 317 12.11 -2.96 24.33
CA VAL A 317 12.76 -3.95 23.46
C VAL A 317 13.26 -5.16 24.27
N GLN A 318 13.91 -4.92 25.42
CA GLN A 318 14.39 -5.98 26.29
C GLN A 318 13.23 -6.80 26.85
N HIS A 319 12.17 -6.15 27.33
CA HIS A 319 11.00 -6.84 27.84
C HIS A 319 10.36 -7.74 26.77
N LEU A 320 10.16 -7.23 25.56
CA LEU A 320 9.59 -8.03 24.47
C LEU A 320 10.49 -9.23 24.11
N LYS A 321 11.80 -9.03 24.02
CA LYS A 321 12.76 -10.12 23.73
C LYS A 321 12.80 -11.19 24.82
N GLN A 322 12.75 -10.79 26.10
CA GLN A 322 12.69 -11.72 27.23
C GLN A 322 11.43 -12.62 27.18
N HIS A 323 10.35 -12.15 26.57
CA HIS A 323 9.11 -12.90 26.37
C HIS A 323 9.03 -13.59 24.99
N GLY A 324 10.16 -13.80 24.32
CA GLY A 324 10.23 -14.59 23.08
C GLY A 324 9.88 -13.84 21.80
N ALA A 325 9.75 -12.51 21.84
CA ALA A 325 9.52 -11.72 20.64
C ALA A 325 10.82 -11.48 19.86
N CYS A 326 10.73 -11.49 18.53
CA CYS A 326 11.81 -11.08 17.64
C CYS A 326 11.68 -9.58 17.33
N VAL A 327 12.58 -8.77 17.90
CA VAL A 327 12.57 -7.32 17.73
C VAL A 327 13.77 -6.85 16.91
N THR A 328 13.49 -6.24 15.77
CA THR A 328 14.47 -5.61 14.88
C THR A 328 14.29 -4.10 14.93
N VAL A 329 15.37 -3.36 15.15
CA VAL A 329 15.39 -1.90 15.08
C VAL A 329 16.28 -1.49 13.91
N SER A 330 15.74 -0.72 12.98
CA SER A 330 16.49 -0.18 11.84
C SER A 330 16.36 1.32 11.81
N TRP A 331 17.42 2.01 11.40
CA TRP A 331 17.40 3.45 11.18
C TRP A 331 17.48 3.76 9.68
N THR A 332 16.74 4.78 9.26
CA THR A 332 16.80 5.26 7.88
C THR A 332 16.76 6.78 7.84
N TYR A 333 17.67 7.33 7.04
CA TYR A 333 17.74 8.74 6.74
C TYR A 333 16.86 9.06 5.53
N ARG A 334 15.95 10.03 5.69
CA ARG A 334 15.21 10.61 4.57
C ARG A 334 15.61 12.07 4.42
N GLY A 335 16.70 12.28 3.68
CA GLY A 335 17.08 13.61 3.20
C GLY A 335 15.96 14.23 2.39
N ARG A 336 15.86 15.56 2.42
CA ARG A 336 14.96 16.29 1.52
C ARG A 336 15.39 16.16 0.08
#